data_AF-A0AA47NVX0-F1
#
_entry.id   AF-A0AA47NVX0-F1
#
_cell.length_a   1.000
_cell.length_b   1.000
_cell.length_c   1.000
_cell.angle_alpha   90.00
_cell.angle_beta   90.00
_cell.angle_gamma   90.00
#
_symmetry.space_group_name_H-M   'P 1'
#
loop_
_entity.id
_entity.type
_entity.pdbx_description
1 polymer ?
#
loop_
_entity_poly.entity_id
_entity_poly.type
_entity_poly.pdbx_seq_one_letter_code
_entity_poly.pdbx_strand_id
1 'polypeptide(L)'
;MGDVRSILTSVSTWEVLKDVEKKAGTYRLPDNHEFDPVRNGFWIQLRAKHPAKDLEYPTRCTNQWTDHTGEPYTANTVAQAMFCMALIGGLPKEVQTALENVVGLANKPQREWEDHIRHHRICPFSWSHIQVTS
;
A
#
# COMPACT_ATOMS: atom_id res chain seq x y z
N MET A 1 -26.86 -0.98 3.35
CA MET A 1 -26.19 -0.17 2.30
C MET A 1 -26.25 1.33 2.59
N GLY A 2 -27.36 1.83 3.13
CA GLY A 2 -27.57 3.27 3.39
C GLY A 2 -26.47 3.91 4.23
N ASP A 3 -26.06 3.26 5.33
CA ASP A 3 -24.99 3.78 6.21
C ASP A 3 -23.67 3.94 5.46
N VAL A 4 -23.30 2.95 4.65
CA VAL A 4 -22.07 2.96 3.84
C VAL A 4 -22.12 4.09 2.80
N ARG A 5 -23.25 4.27 2.11
CA ARG A 5 -23.45 5.37 1.15
C ARG A 5 -23.33 6.73 1.83
N SER A 6 -24.00 6.89 2.97
CA SER A 6 -24.00 8.13 3.74
C SER A 6 -22.58 8.52 4.18
N ILE A 7 -21.83 7.57 4.75
CA ILE A 7 -20.43 7.78 5.14
C ILE A 7 -19.59 8.18 3.92
N LEU A 8 -19.73 7.44 2.81
CA LEU A 8 -18.88 7.65 1.64
C LEU A 8 -19.19 8.93 0.87
N THR A 9 -20.43 9.42 0.90
CA THR A 9 -20.78 10.71 0.30
C THR A 9 -20.09 11.90 0.96
N SER A 10 -19.57 11.74 2.19
CA SER A 10 -18.77 12.78 2.85
C SER A 10 -17.32 12.86 2.38
N VAL A 11 -16.79 11.77 1.79
CA VAL A 11 -15.37 11.65 1.41
C VAL A 11 -15.15 11.51 -0.10
N SER A 12 -16.19 11.20 -0.86
CA SER A 12 -16.14 11.00 -2.31
C SER A 12 -17.34 11.64 -3.01
N THR A 13 -17.14 12.11 -4.23
CA THR A 13 -18.22 12.62 -5.10
C THR A 13 -19.20 11.51 -5.47
N TRP A 14 -20.48 11.86 -5.65
CA TRP A 14 -21.53 10.92 -6.02
C TRP A 14 -21.23 10.14 -7.32
N GLU A 15 -20.58 10.77 -8.29
CA GLU A 15 -20.21 10.18 -9.57
C GLU A 15 -19.23 9.01 -9.39
N VAL A 16 -18.31 9.15 -8.44
CA VAL A 16 -17.30 8.14 -8.11
C VAL A 16 -17.96 6.95 -7.40
N LEU A 17 -18.84 7.21 -6.44
CA LEU A 17 -19.57 6.16 -5.74
C LEU A 17 -20.48 5.38 -6.69
N LYS A 18 -21.15 6.08 -7.61
CA LYS A 18 -21.96 5.45 -8.65
C LYS A 18 -21.13 4.53 -9.56
N ASP A 19 -19.91 4.91 -9.92
CA ASP A 19 -19.00 4.06 -10.70
C ASP A 19 -18.58 2.80 -9.92
N VAL A 20 -18.21 2.97 -8.65
CA VAL A 20 -17.85 1.87 -7.73
C VAL A 20 -19.00 0.89 -7.55
N GLU A 21 -20.21 1.38 -7.27
CA GLU A 21 -21.40 0.56 -7.11
C GLU A 21 -21.75 -0.23 -8.36
N LYS A 22 -21.63 0.40 -9.54
CA LYS A 22 -21.90 -0.29 -10.81
C LYS A 22 -20.93 -1.45 -11.01
N LYS A 23 -19.64 -1.24 -10.76
CA LYS A 23 -18.60 -2.28 -10.91
C LYS A 23 -18.71 -3.37 -9.85
N ALA A 24 -19.17 -3.02 -8.65
CA ALA A 24 -19.41 -3.96 -7.56
C ALA A 24 -20.73 -4.73 -7.70
N GLY A 25 -21.58 -4.38 -8.69
CA GLY A 25 -22.91 -4.97 -8.85
C GLY A 25 -23.92 -4.52 -7.78
N THR A 26 -23.62 -3.45 -7.02
CA THR A 26 -24.48 -2.94 -5.93
C THR A 26 -25.30 -1.73 -6.32
N TYR A 27 -25.16 -1.25 -7.55
CA TYR A 27 -25.90 -0.11 -8.06
C TYR A 27 -27.41 -0.40 -8.05
N ARG A 28 -28.18 0.45 -7.37
CA ARG A 28 -29.64 0.35 -7.14
C ARG A 28 -30.09 -0.68 -6.09
N LEU A 29 -29.18 -1.31 -5.35
CA LEU A 29 -29.62 -2.04 -4.16
C LEU A 29 -30.27 -1.07 -3.17
N PRO A 30 -31.38 -1.46 -2.52
CA PRO A 30 -32.06 -0.59 -1.58
C PRO A 30 -31.19 -0.35 -0.34
N ASP A 31 -31.42 0.76 0.37
CA ASP A 31 -30.55 1.17 1.48
C ASP A 31 -30.57 0.17 2.65
N ASN A 32 -31.68 -0.53 2.84
CA ASN A 32 -31.85 -1.60 3.82
C ASN A 32 -31.17 -2.92 3.42
N HIS A 33 -30.59 -3.03 2.22
CA HIS A 33 -29.89 -4.23 1.81
C HIS A 33 -28.65 -4.45 2.68
N GLU A 34 -28.46 -5.70 3.11
CA GLU A 34 -27.30 -6.09 3.91
C GLU A 34 -26.02 -5.84 3.12
N PHE A 35 -25.04 -5.20 3.77
CA PHE A 35 -23.78 -4.88 3.12
C PHE A 35 -22.81 -6.06 3.12
N ASP A 36 -22.88 -6.94 4.12
CA ASP A 36 -21.87 -7.98 4.33
C ASP A 36 -21.68 -8.93 3.12
N PRO A 37 -22.75 -9.36 2.40
CA PRO A 37 -22.61 -10.20 1.20
C PRO A 37 -21.85 -9.52 0.05
N VAL A 38 -21.96 -8.20 -0.07
CA VAL A 38 -21.38 -7.42 -1.18
C VAL A 38 -20.13 -6.64 -0.77
N ARG A 39 -19.78 -6.70 0.52
CA ARG A 39 -18.72 -5.92 1.17
C ARG A 39 -17.38 -6.06 0.46
N ASN A 40 -16.93 -7.29 0.22
CA ASN A 40 -15.61 -7.54 -0.37
C ASN A 40 -15.52 -6.98 -1.80
N GLY A 41 -16.51 -7.25 -2.64
CA GLY A 41 -16.55 -6.73 -4.01
C GLY A 41 -16.60 -5.21 -4.04
N PHE A 42 -17.41 -4.61 -3.17
CA PHE A 42 -17.51 -3.16 -3.04
C PHE A 42 -16.18 -2.50 -2.64
N TRP A 43 -15.52 -3.01 -1.58
CA TRP A 43 -14.25 -2.44 -1.13
C TRP A 43 -13.11 -2.61 -2.15
N ILE A 44 -13.10 -3.71 -2.91
CA ILE A 44 -12.13 -3.90 -4.00
C ILE A 44 -12.29 -2.79 -5.04
N GLN A 45 -13.52 -2.51 -5.49
CA GLN A 45 -13.77 -1.47 -6.48
C GLN A 45 -13.50 -0.07 -5.93
N LEU A 46 -13.82 0.18 -4.66
CA LEU A 46 -13.51 1.47 -4.02
C LEU A 46 -12.00 1.71 -3.94
N ARG A 47 -11.21 0.71 -3.55
CA ARG A 47 -9.74 0.79 -3.53
C ARG A 47 -9.15 0.92 -4.93
N ALA A 48 -9.75 0.30 -5.94
CA ALA A 48 -9.30 0.48 -7.33
C ALA A 48 -9.50 1.93 -7.80
N LYS A 49 -10.56 2.60 -7.34
CA LYS A 49 -10.90 3.99 -7.72
C LYS A 49 -10.15 5.03 -6.89
N HIS A 50 -9.91 4.71 -5.63
CA HIS A 50 -9.05 5.46 -4.72
C HIS A 50 -7.89 4.55 -4.32
N PRO A 51 -6.91 4.31 -5.21
CA PRO A 51 -5.71 3.60 -4.83
C PRO A 51 -5.13 4.37 -3.65
N ALA A 52 -4.92 3.68 -2.53
CA ALA A 52 -4.17 4.25 -1.43
C ALA A 52 -2.88 4.78 -2.05
N LYS A 53 -2.61 6.09 -1.88
CA LYS A 53 -1.35 6.64 -2.36
C LYS A 53 -0.27 5.82 -1.67
N ASP A 54 0.45 5.00 -2.43
CA ASP A 54 1.46 4.06 -1.91
C ASP A 54 2.62 4.75 -1.15
N LEU A 55 2.58 6.08 -1.10
CA LEU A 55 3.33 6.96 -0.22
C LEU A 55 3.14 6.67 1.27
N GLU A 56 2.08 5.97 1.67
CA GLU A 56 1.81 5.69 3.09
C GLU A 56 2.40 4.38 3.61
N TYR A 57 2.96 3.49 2.78
CA TYR A 57 3.45 2.21 3.29
C TYR A 57 4.60 2.35 4.31
N PRO A 58 5.69 3.10 4.02
CA PRO A 58 6.77 3.31 4.99
C PRO A 58 6.28 4.05 6.24
N THR A 59 5.42 5.06 6.06
CA THR A 59 4.83 5.83 7.17
C THR A 59 3.94 4.96 8.05
N ARG A 60 3.10 4.10 7.45
CA ARG A 60 2.23 3.18 8.19
C ARG A 60 3.05 2.13 8.94
N CYS A 61 4.07 1.56 8.31
CA CYS A 61 4.97 0.63 8.97
C CYS A 61 5.70 1.31 10.14
N THR A 62 6.13 2.56 9.98
CA THR A 62 6.77 3.36 11.04
C THR A 62 5.83 3.52 12.23
N ASN A 63 4.58 3.93 12.00
CA ASN A 63 3.59 4.09 13.06
C ASN A 63 3.30 2.75 13.76
N GLN A 64 3.06 1.69 13.00
CA GLN A 64 2.84 0.35 13.55
C GLN A 64 4.02 -0.16 14.38
N TRP A 65 5.26 0.14 13.95
CA TRP A 65 6.45 -0.24 14.70
C TRP A 65 6.44 0.41 16.08
N THR A 66 6.23 1.73 16.14
CA THR A 66 6.18 2.44 17.42
C THR A 66 5.02 1.99 18.28
N ASP A 67 3.85 1.71 17.69
CA ASP A 67 2.68 1.20 18.43
C ASP A 67 2.94 -0.18 19.06
N HIS A 68 3.68 -1.06 18.37
CA HIS A 68 3.94 -2.42 18.84
C HIS A 68 5.17 -2.57 19.75
N THR A 69 6.21 -1.78 19.50
CA THR A 69 7.49 -1.90 20.23
C THR A 69 7.62 -0.87 21.35
N GLY A 70 6.84 0.22 21.30
CA GLY A 70 6.97 1.35 22.21
C GLY A 70 8.19 2.24 21.94
N GLU A 71 9.00 1.93 20.93
CA GLU A 71 10.21 2.67 20.58
C GLU A 71 10.21 3.11 19.10
N PRO A 72 10.86 4.25 18.77
CA PRO A 72 11.10 4.59 17.38
C PRO A 72 12.11 3.60 16.78
N TYR A 73 11.95 3.23 15.51
CA TYR A 73 12.89 2.32 14.86
C TYR A 73 14.31 2.89 14.73
N THR A 74 14.49 4.21 14.89
CA THR A 74 15.79 4.89 14.94
C THR A 74 16.44 4.88 16.32
N ALA A 75 15.82 4.25 17.33
CA ALA A 75 16.34 4.24 18.70
C ALA A 75 17.74 3.62 18.81
N ASN A 76 18.00 2.57 18.03
CA ASN A 76 19.30 1.92 17.95
C ASN A 76 19.45 1.18 16.61
N THR A 77 20.68 0.77 16.28
CA THR A 77 21.01 0.10 15.02
C THR A 77 20.32 -1.25 14.84
N VAL A 78 20.03 -1.95 15.95
CA VAL A 78 19.33 -3.24 15.93
C VAL A 78 17.85 -3.06 15.59
N ALA A 79 17.17 -2.10 16.24
CA ALA A 79 15.78 -1.73 15.96
C ALA A 79 15.64 -1.27 14.49
N GLN A 80 16.59 -0.49 14.00
CA GLN A 80 16.61 -0.05 12.61
C GLN A 80 16.74 -1.24 11.64
N ALA A 81 17.68 -2.16 11.90
CA ALA A 81 17.86 -3.35 11.08
C ALA A 81 16.62 -4.26 11.09
N MET A 82 16.02 -4.49 12.26
CA MET A 82 14.79 -5.28 12.41
C MET A 82 13.62 -4.64 11.68
N PHE A 83 13.46 -3.32 11.78
CA PHE A 83 12.43 -2.58 11.06
C PHE A 83 12.61 -2.70 9.55
N CYS A 84 13.83 -2.52 9.03
CA CYS A 84 14.12 -2.69 7.60
C CYS A 84 13.81 -4.11 7.12
N MET A 85 14.17 -5.15 7.88
CA MET A 85 13.85 -6.54 7.55
C MET A 85 12.33 -6.79 7.54
N ALA A 86 11.60 -6.31 8.56
CA ALA A 86 10.16 -6.46 8.65
C ALA A 86 9.44 -5.74 7.50
N LEU A 87 9.91 -4.54 7.14
CA LEU A 87 9.36 -3.74 6.06
C LEU A 87 9.60 -4.40 4.69
N ILE A 88 10.79 -4.95 4.44
CA ILE A 88 11.05 -5.74 3.22
C ILE A 88 10.12 -6.96 3.18
N GLY A 89 9.99 -7.69 4.30
CA GLY A 89 9.12 -8.88 4.38
C GLY A 89 7.64 -8.61 4.09
N GLY A 90 7.18 -7.37 4.29
CA GLY A 90 5.81 -6.96 3.97
C GLY A 90 5.59 -6.43 2.54
N LEU A 91 6.64 -6.33 1.71
CA LEU A 91 6.55 -5.94 0.31
C LEU A 91 6.13 -7.11 -0.60
N PRO A 92 5.65 -6.86 -1.83
CA PRO A 92 5.45 -7.93 -2.83
C PRO A 92 6.74 -8.68 -3.14
N LYS A 93 6.66 -9.99 -3.43
CA LYS A 93 7.83 -10.86 -3.64
C LYS A 93 8.77 -10.34 -4.73
N GLU A 94 8.22 -9.78 -5.79
CA GLU A 94 8.96 -9.21 -6.91
C GLU A 94 9.85 -8.04 -6.46
N VAL A 95 9.33 -7.22 -5.55
CA VAL A 95 10.06 -6.09 -4.96
C VAL A 95 11.08 -6.59 -3.94
N GLN A 96 10.76 -7.61 -3.14
CA GLN A 96 11.71 -8.23 -2.22
C GLN A 96 12.94 -8.74 -2.97
N THR A 97 12.75 -9.54 -4.02
CA THR A 97 13.84 -10.06 -4.84
C THR A 97 14.66 -8.95 -5.50
N ALA A 98 14.02 -7.85 -5.93
CA ALA A 98 14.75 -6.71 -6.48
C ALA A 98 15.64 -6.03 -5.42
N LEU A 99 15.15 -5.89 -4.19
CA LEU A 99 15.87 -5.23 -3.09
C LEU A 99 16.97 -6.12 -2.49
N GLU A 100 16.81 -7.45 -2.47
CA GLU A 100 17.85 -8.40 -2.06
C GLU A 100 19.12 -8.29 -2.91
N ASN A 101 18.97 -7.91 -4.18
CA ASN A 101 20.08 -7.71 -5.11
C ASN A 101 20.80 -6.36 -4.94
N VAL A 102 20.26 -5.45 -4.11
CA VAL A 102 20.88 -4.13 -3.86
C VAL A 102 21.91 -4.25 -2.74
N VAL A 103 23.18 -4.28 -3.11
CA VAL A 103 24.30 -4.39 -2.16
C VAL A 103 24.30 -3.22 -1.19
N GLY A 104 24.27 -3.53 0.12
CA GLY A 104 24.39 -2.53 1.18
C GLY A 104 23.13 -1.68 1.40
N LEU A 105 21.98 -2.07 0.84
CA LEU A 105 20.71 -1.36 1.01
C LEU A 105 20.38 -1.11 2.50
N ALA A 106 20.57 -2.10 3.37
CA ALA A 106 20.34 -1.97 4.81
C ALA A 106 21.23 -0.92 5.51
N ASN A 107 22.35 -0.54 4.89
CA ASN A 107 23.29 0.45 5.43
C ASN A 107 23.10 1.83 4.79
N LYS A 108 22.13 1.99 3.87
CA LYS A 108 21.85 3.27 3.22
C LYS A 108 21.09 4.21 4.15
N PRO A 109 21.27 5.54 4.01
CA PRO A 109 20.43 6.51 4.68
C PRO A 109 18.95 6.29 4.34
N GLN A 110 18.06 6.51 5.31
CA GLN A 110 16.61 6.27 5.18
C GLN A 110 16.02 6.86 3.90
N ARG A 111 16.42 8.07 3.54
CA ARG A 111 15.92 8.75 2.33
C ARG A 111 16.28 7.99 1.05
N GLU A 112 17.54 7.53 0.91
CA GLU A 112 17.96 6.72 -0.24
C GLU A 112 17.23 5.38 -0.28
N TRP A 113 16.97 4.80 0.89
CA TRP A 113 16.27 3.53 1.03
C TRP A 113 14.79 3.64 0.63
N GLU A 114 14.09 4.68 1.10
CA GLU A 114 12.72 5.00 0.71
C GLU A 114 12.61 5.28 -0.79
N ASP A 115 13.58 5.99 -1.37
CA ASP A 115 13.65 6.24 -2.81
C ASP A 115 13.82 4.93 -3.60
N HIS A 116 14.65 3.99 -3.13
CA HIS A 116 14.78 2.66 -3.74
C HIS A 116 13.47 1.87 -3.71
N ILE A 117 12.78 1.82 -2.56
CA ILE A 117 11.50 1.12 -2.45
C ILE A 117 10.46 1.77 -3.35
N ARG A 118 10.41 3.10 -3.38
CA ARG A 118 9.49 3.86 -4.23
C ARG A 118 9.75 3.56 -5.71
N HIS A 119 11.01 3.51 -6.12
CA HIS A 119 11.41 3.18 -7.49
C HIS A 119 10.96 1.78 -7.90
N HIS A 120 11.18 0.77 -7.05
CA HIS A 120 10.81 -0.62 -7.34
C HIS A 120 9.30 -0.91 -7.23
N ARG A 121 8.53 -0.16 -6.42
CA ARG A 121 7.06 -0.31 -6.34
C ARG A 121 6.32 0.39 -7.48
N ILE A 122 6.82 1.54 -7.95
CA ILE A 122 6.17 2.32 -9.03
C ILE A 122 6.53 1.76 -10.42
N CYS A 123 7.70 1.14 -10.57
CA CYS A 123 8.18 0.62 -11.84
C CYS A 123 8.25 -0.92 -11.81
N PRO A 124 7.15 -1.65 -12.07
CA PRO A 124 7.18 -3.10 -12.16
C PRO A 124 7.97 -3.62 -13.38
N PHE A 125 8.48 -2.73 -14.25
CA PHE A 125 9.20 -3.08 -15.48
C PHE A 125 10.22 -2.00 -15.83
N SER A 126 11.49 -2.16 -15.44
CA SER A 126 12.61 -1.44 -16.07
C SER A 126 13.95 -1.97 -15.59
N TRP A 127 14.37 -3.19 -16.00
CA TRP A 127 15.80 -3.53 -16.17
C TRP A 127 16.05 -4.73 -17.09
N SER A 128 15.14 -5.07 -18.02
CA SER A 128 15.44 -6.05 -19.07
C SER A 128 16.32 -5.49 -20.22
N HIS A 129 16.88 -4.28 -20.10
CA HIS A 129 17.64 -3.62 -21.17
C HIS A 129 18.92 -2.88 -20.74
N ILE A 130 19.61 -3.30 -19.66
CA ILE A 130 21.07 -3.14 -19.68
C ILE A 130 21.65 -4.51 -20.01
N GLN A 131 21.71 -4.78 -21.31
CA GLN A 131 22.80 -5.61 -21.80
C GLN A 131 24.08 -4.82 -21.54
N VAL A 132 24.89 -5.32 -20.61
CA VAL A 132 26.30 -4.98 -20.54
C VAL A 132 26.89 -5.37 -21.89
N THR A 133 27.07 -4.38 -22.75
CA THR A 133 27.88 -4.54 -23.95
C THR A 133 29.32 -4.32 -23.51
N SER A 134 30.04 -5.46 -23.53
CA SER A 134 31.48 -5.65 -23.73
C SER A 134 32.45 -4.93 -22.79
#